data_AF-A0A1Q5EB89-F1
#
_entry.id   AF-A0A1Q5EB89-F1
#
_cell.length_a   1.000
_cell.length_b   1.000
_cell.length_c   1.000
_cell.angle_alpha   90.00
_cell.angle_beta   90.00
_cell.angle_gamma   90.00
#
_symmetry.space_group_name_H-M   'P 1'
#
loop_
_entity.id
_entity.type
_entity.pdbx_description
1 polymer ?
#
loop_
_entity_poly.entity_id
_entity_poly.type
_entity_poly.pdbx_seq_one_letter_code
_entity_poly.pdbx_strand_id
1 'polypeptide(L)'
;MSDIATAPTGSTTAGPGPATVTDTALVQRRIRRWLWLFIVCLVLSGLTAFPLQTETSLLVRFMDATGLADALPALDAWVLRVGDGVADGYGSHPFLAYGTDWLAFAHLVIAAAFWGPLKDPVRNVWVIRWAMIACGGVVPLALICGPLRDIPLFWQFVDMSFGVFGVIPLLVVHRLIRTLEWDRAVRTHHDFARVIPSP
;
A
#
# COMPACT_ATOMS: atom_id res chain seq x y z
N MET A 1 53.73 54.40 18.72
CA MET A 1 52.33 54.45 19.19
C MET A 1 51.57 53.45 18.36
N SER A 2 51.34 52.28 18.96
CA SER A 2 50.61 51.15 18.42
C SER A 2 49.12 51.46 18.49
N ASP A 3 48.36 51.14 17.44
CA ASP A 3 46.95 50.79 17.63
C ASP A 3 46.58 49.65 16.68
N ILE A 4 46.06 48.61 17.33
CA ILE A 4 45.83 47.26 16.85
C ILE A 4 44.45 47.21 16.21
N ALA A 5 44.37 46.65 15.01
CA ALA A 5 43.11 46.30 14.38
C ALA A 5 42.43 45.16 15.17
N THR A 6 41.32 45.48 15.83
CA THR A 6 40.48 44.52 16.54
C THR A 6 39.68 43.69 15.52
N ALA A 7 40.03 42.41 15.38
CA ALA A 7 39.23 41.43 14.65
C ALA A 7 38.00 41.03 15.49
N PRO A 8 36.79 40.93 14.92
CA PRO A 8 35.65 40.40 15.63
C PRO A 8 35.78 38.86 15.73
N THR A 9 35.99 38.40 16.95
CA THR A 9 35.92 37.00 17.37
C THR A 9 34.46 36.61 17.58
N GLY A 10 34.03 35.47 17.03
CA GLY A 10 32.76 34.85 17.44
C GLY A 10 32.00 34.12 16.34
N SER A 11 32.62 33.16 15.65
CA SER A 11 31.87 32.12 14.95
C SER A 11 31.26 31.17 16.00
N THR A 12 29.97 31.37 16.30
CA THR A 12 29.20 30.39 17.08
C THR A 12 28.88 29.22 16.16
N THR A 13 29.78 28.24 16.10
CA THR A 13 29.48 26.91 15.57
C THR A 13 28.64 26.15 16.60
N ALA A 14 27.36 26.52 16.70
CA ALA A 14 26.38 25.66 17.34
C ALA A 14 26.29 24.37 16.50
N GLY A 15 27.00 23.32 16.93
CA GLY A 15 26.92 22.01 16.32
C GLY A 15 25.47 21.50 16.34
N PRO A 16 25.02 20.76 15.31
CA PRO A 16 23.64 20.27 15.25
C PRO A 16 23.39 19.32 16.43
N GLY A 17 22.50 19.72 17.33
CA GLY A 17 22.13 18.97 18.52
C GLY A 17 21.38 17.66 18.25
N PRO A 18 21.07 16.87 19.30
CA PRO A 18 20.50 15.51 19.24
C PRO A 18 19.08 15.37 18.64
N ALA A 19 18.51 16.45 18.10
CA ALA A 19 17.16 16.47 17.55
C ALA A 19 16.96 15.59 16.28
N THR A 20 18.03 15.30 15.53
CA THR A 20 17.95 14.65 14.20
C THR A 20 17.80 13.13 14.22
N VAL A 21 18.32 12.44 15.25
CA VAL A 21 18.26 10.97 15.35
C VAL A 21 16.88 10.48 15.74
N THR A 22 16.26 11.16 16.71
CA THR A 22 14.89 10.86 17.18
C THR A 22 13.87 11.05 16.05
N ASP A 23 14.03 12.08 15.23
CA ASP A 23 13.13 12.36 14.10
C ASP A 23 13.19 11.25 13.03
N THR A 24 14.41 10.80 12.69
CA THR A 24 14.62 9.71 11.73
C THR A 24 13.92 8.41 12.17
N ALA A 25 14.01 8.07 13.45
CA ALA A 25 13.37 6.87 14.01
C ALA A 25 11.83 6.97 14.00
N LEU A 26 11.27 8.16 14.26
CA LEU A 26 9.83 8.41 14.18
C LEU A 26 9.30 8.27 12.75
N VAL A 27 10.02 8.83 11.77
CA VAL A 27 9.66 8.69 10.33
C VAL A 27 9.70 7.21 9.91
N GLN A 28 10.71 6.45 10.32
CA GLN A 28 10.78 5.01 10.04
C GLN A 28 9.62 4.24 10.68
N ARG A 29 9.24 4.54 11.92
CA ARG A 29 8.07 3.92 12.57
C ARG A 29 6.77 4.24 11.83
N ARG A 30 6.61 5.48 11.36
CA ARG A 30 5.46 5.90 10.55
C ARG A 30 5.39 5.13 9.23
N ILE A 31 6.51 5.00 8.53
CA ILE A 31 6.60 4.17 7.31
C ILE A 31 6.16 2.74 7.60
N ARG A 32 6.70 2.11 8.65
CA ARG A 32 6.35 0.73 9.01
C ARG A 32 4.87 0.56 9.33
N ARG A 33 4.24 1.51 10.02
CA ARG A 33 2.80 1.46 10.32
C ARG A 33 1.96 1.50 9.04
N TRP A 34 2.28 2.40 8.11
CA TRP A 34 1.57 2.50 6.84
C TRP A 34 1.78 1.26 5.95
N LEU A 35 3.00 0.72 5.94
CA LEU A 35 3.28 -0.54 5.24
C LEU A 35 2.51 -1.71 5.85
N TRP A 36 2.48 -1.83 7.18
CA TRP A 36 1.68 -2.88 7.83
C TRP A 36 0.20 -2.75 7.55
N LEU A 37 -0.35 -1.52 7.58
CA LEU A 37 -1.74 -1.28 7.19
C LEU A 37 -2.01 -1.79 5.78
N PHE A 38 -1.16 -1.41 4.81
CA PHE A 38 -1.29 -1.87 3.43
C PHE A 38 -1.18 -3.39 3.30
N ILE A 39 -0.17 -4.00 3.93
CA ILE A 39 0.04 -5.46 3.91
C ILE A 39 -1.16 -6.20 4.50
N VAL A 40 -1.69 -5.76 5.64
CA VAL A 40 -2.85 -6.39 6.27
C VAL A 40 -4.07 -6.29 5.36
N CYS A 41 -4.36 -5.11 4.81
CA CYS A 41 -5.47 -4.95 3.86
C CYS A 41 -5.30 -5.83 2.62
N LEU A 42 -4.10 -5.91 2.06
CA LEU A 42 -3.78 -6.74 0.90
C LEU A 42 -3.98 -8.23 1.20
N VAL A 43 -3.48 -8.69 2.36
CA VAL A 43 -3.62 -10.08 2.80
C VAL A 43 -5.09 -10.42 3.03
N LEU A 44 -5.83 -9.58 3.77
CA LEU A 44 -7.26 -9.80 4.02
C LEU A 44 -8.06 -9.86 2.71
N SER A 45 -7.78 -8.95 1.77
CA SER A 45 -8.38 -8.97 0.44
C SER A 45 -8.03 -10.21 -0.39
N GLY A 46 -6.85 -10.80 -0.19
CA GLY A 46 -6.49 -12.07 -0.83
C GLY A 46 -7.16 -13.27 -0.18
N LEU A 47 -7.23 -13.28 1.16
CA LEU A 47 -7.79 -14.39 1.92
C LEU A 47 -9.29 -14.60 1.67
N THR A 48 -10.03 -13.55 1.31
CA THR A 48 -11.46 -13.68 0.93
C THR A 48 -11.68 -14.55 -0.31
N ALA A 49 -10.65 -14.80 -1.13
CA ALA A 49 -10.76 -15.70 -2.27
C ALA A 49 -10.78 -17.19 -1.88
N PHE A 50 -10.32 -17.57 -0.68
CA PHE A 50 -10.38 -18.97 -0.22
C PHE A 50 -11.84 -19.41 0.08
N PRO A 51 -12.59 -18.74 0.98
CA PRO A 51 -13.97 -19.11 1.27
C PRO A 51 -14.98 -18.39 0.36
N LEU A 52 -14.65 -18.16 -0.92
CA LEU A 52 -15.44 -17.28 -1.79
C LEU A 52 -16.93 -17.65 -1.83
N GLN A 53 -17.26 -18.95 -1.92
CA GLN A 53 -18.64 -19.43 -1.90
C GLN A 53 -19.37 -19.13 -0.59
N THR A 54 -18.68 -19.28 0.54
CA THR A 54 -19.25 -18.98 1.86
C THR A 54 -19.48 -17.48 2.02
N GLU A 55 -18.51 -16.66 1.60
CA GLU A 55 -18.60 -15.21 1.66
C GLU A 55 -19.72 -14.66 0.77
N THR A 56 -19.87 -15.16 -0.45
CA THR A 56 -20.97 -14.74 -1.33
C THR A 56 -22.33 -15.18 -0.79
N SER A 57 -22.45 -16.38 -0.22
CA SER A 57 -23.68 -16.82 0.44
C SER A 57 -24.02 -15.98 1.67
N LEU A 58 -23.01 -15.62 2.47
CA LEU A 58 -23.20 -14.74 3.62
C LEU A 58 -23.64 -13.34 3.19
N LEU A 59 -23.07 -12.82 2.10
CA LEU A 59 -23.42 -11.51 1.55
C LEU A 59 -24.89 -11.46 1.08
N VAL A 60 -25.36 -12.50 0.37
CA VAL A 60 -26.79 -12.64 0.01
C VAL A 60 -27.67 -12.56 1.26
N ARG A 61 -27.40 -13.41 2.26
CA ARG A 61 -28.18 -13.44 3.52
C ARG A 61 -28.13 -12.11 4.27
N PHE A 62 -26.99 -11.41 4.22
CA PHE A 62 -26.84 -10.11 4.84
C PHE A 62 -27.70 -9.05 4.14
N MET A 63 -27.78 -9.06 2.81
CA MET A 63 -28.64 -8.14 2.06
C MET A 63 -30.11 -8.35 2.41
N ASP A 64 -30.56 -9.60 2.51
CA ASP A 64 -31.92 -9.95 2.94
C ASP A 64 -32.20 -9.47 4.36
N ALA A 65 -31.30 -9.76 5.31
CA ALA A 65 -31.50 -9.47 6.73
C ALA A 65 -31.49 -7.97 7.05
N THR A 66 -30.83 -7.15 6.23
CA THR A 66 -30.71 -5.70 6.45
C THR A 66 -31.74 -4.87 5.69
N GLY A 67 -32.57 -5.51 4.84
CA GLY A 67 -33.51 -4.81 3.96
C GLY A 67 -32.82 -4.01 2.84
N LEU A 68 -31.51 -4.19 2.64
CA LEU A 68 -30.77 -3.55 1.55
C LEU A 68 -31.21 -4.07 0.18
N ALA A 69 -31.75 -5.30 0.13
CA ALA A 69 -32.30 -5.89 -1.09
C ALA A 69 -33.37 -4.99 -1.73
N ASP A 70 -34.32 -4.49 -0.92
CA ASP A 70 -35.39 -3.61 -1.38
C ASP A 70 -34.89 -2.21 -1.78
N ALA A 71 -33.90 -1.70 -1.03
CA ALA A 71 -33.35 -0.37 -1.27
C ALA A 71 -32.45 -0.29 -2.52
N LEU A 72 -31.77 -1.38 -2.86
CA LEU A 72 -30.80 -1.46 -3.96
C LEU A 72 -31.06 -2.70 -4.84
N PRO A 73 -32.19 -2.74 -5.57
CA PRO A 73 -32.61 -3.95 -6.30
C PRO A 73 -31.62 -4.40 -7.38
N ALA A 74 -30.86 -3.48 -7.97
CA ALA A 74 -29.82 -3.81 -8.94
C ALA A 74 -28.60 -4.49 -8.30
N LEU A 75 -28.25 -4.09 -7.07
CA LEU A 75 -27.17 -4.72 -6.30
C LEU A 75 -27.60 -6.11 -5.83
N ASP A 76 -28.85 -6.24 -5.38
CA ASP A 76 -29.44 -7.49 -4.94
C ASP A 76 -29.42 -8.55 -6.04
N ALA A 77 -29.98 -8.22 -7.21
CA ALA A 77 -29.99 -9.10 -8.36
C ALA A 77 -28.58 -9.50 -8.82
N TRP A 78 -27.59 -8.61 -8.64
CA TRP A 78 -26.20 -8.91 -8.95
C TRP A 78 -25.56 -9.85 -7.93
N VAL A 79 -25.73 -9.59 -6.63
CA VAL A 79 -25.18 -10.43 -5.55
C VAL A 79 -25.79 -11.83 -5.57
N LEU A 80 -27.10 -11.95 -5.81
CA LEU A 80 -27.78 -13.24 -6.01
C LEU A 80 -27.20 -13.99 -7.20
N ARG A 81 -27.09 -13.34 -8.37
CA ARG A 81 -26.49 -13.95 -9.58
C ARG A 81 -25.08 -14.47 -9.33
N VAL A 82 -24.24 -13.69 -8.65
CA VAL A 82 -22.86 -14.09 -8.32
C VAL A 82 -22.86 -15.24 -7.31
N GLY A 83 -23.69 -15.17 -6.26
CA GLY A 83 -23.83 -16.22 -5.25
C GLY A 83 -24.23 -17.56 -5.87
N ASP A 84 -25.29 -17.57 -6.68
CA ASP A 84 -25.78 -18.76 -7.38
C ASP A 84 -24.73 -19.29 -8.37
N GLY A 85 -24.10 -18.41 -9.15
CA GLY A 85 -23.07 -18.80 -10.12
C GLY A 85 -21.84 -19.44 -9.47
N VAL A 86 -21.39 -18.91 -8.33
CA VAL A 86 -20.28 -19.51 -7.57
C VAL A 86 -20.70 -20.84 -6.96
N ALA A 87 -21.91 -20.93 -6.38
CA ALA A 87 -22.40 -22.15 -5.75
C ALA A 87 -22.59 -23.29 -6.76
N ASP A 88 -23.19 -23.01 -7.92
CA ASP A 88 -23.35 -23.97 -9.01
C ASP A 88 -21.98 -24.36 -9.60
N GLY A 89 -21.14 -23.36 -9.88
CA GLY A 89 -19.79 -23.58 -10.42
C GLY A 89 -18.95 -24.49 -9.54
N TYR A 90 -18.81 -24.18 -8.25
CA TYR A 90 -17.99 -24.98 -7.32
C TYR A 90 -18.65 -26.28 -6.92
N GLY A 91 -19.99 -26.34 -6.85
CA GLY A 91 -20.72 -27.58 -6.56
C GLY A 91 -20.57 -28.61 -7.70
N SER A 92 -20.74 -28.15 -8.94
CA SER A 92 -20.68 -29.01 -10.13
C SER A 92 -19.24 -29.24 -10.62
N HIS A 93 -18.35 -28.27 -10.41
CA HIS A 93 -16.96 -28.29 -10.88
C HIS A 93 -15.98 -27.77 -9.79
N PRO A 94 -15.73 -28.54 -8.71
CA PRO A 94 -14.93 -28.10 -7.57
C PRO A 94 -13.51 -27.64 -7.92
N PHE A 95 -12.91 -28.19 -8.99
CA PHE A 95 -11.57 -27.81 -9.44
C PHE A 95 -11.46 -26.33 -9.84
N LEU A 96 -12.58 -25.64 -10.12
CA LEU A 96 -12.57 -24.20 -10.41
C LEU A 96 -12.15 -23.37 -9.19
N ALA A 97 -12.43 -23.83 -7.98
CA ALA A 97 -11.98 -23.18 -6.73
C ALA A 97 -10.44 -23.14 -6.62
N TYR A 98 -9.73 -24.05 -7.28
CA TYR A 98 -8.28 -24.02 -7.31
C TYR A 98 -7.74 -22.74 -7.99
N GLY A 99 -8.48 -22.19 -8.96
CA GLY A 99 -8.13 -20.90 -9.58
C GLY A 99 -8.15 -19.75 -8.57
N THR A 100 -9.12 -19.72 -7.66
CA THR A 100 -9.20 -18.70 -6.60
C THR A 100 -8.19 -18.93 -5.50
N ASP A 101 -7.80 -20.18 -5.22
CA ASP A 101 -6.69 -20.48 -4.31
C ASP A 101 -5.36 -19.86 -4.81
N TRP A 102 -5.10 -19.94 -6.12
CA TRP A 102 -3.94 -19.28 -6.72
C TRP A 102 -4.00 -17.75 -6.63
N LEU A 103 -5.19 -17.17 -6.79
CA LEU A 103 -5.37 -15.73 -6.61
C LEU A 103 -5.11 -15.31 -5.17
N ALA A 104 -5.61 -16.07 -4.19
CA ALA A 104 -5.32 -15.84 -2.78
C ALA A 104 -3.80 -15.94 -2.50
N PHE A 105 -3.15 -16.99 -3.02
CA PHE A 105 -1.72 -17.19 -2.87
C PHE A 105 -0.90 -16.05 -3.48
N ALA A 106 -1.29 -15.53 -4.66
CA ALA A 106 -0.61 -14.40 -5.27
C ALA A 106 -0.59 -13.17 -4.34
N HIS A 107 -1.69 -12.87 -3.65
CA HIS A 107 -1.74 -11.76 -2.68
C HIS A 107 -0.78 -11.99 -1.52
N LEU A 108 -0.67 -13.23 -1.01
CA LEU A 108 0.29 -13.57 0.05
C LEU A 108 1.74 -13.41 -0.40
N VAL A 109 2.07 -13.82 -1.63
CA VAL A 109 3.40 -13.65 -2.21
C VAL A 109 3.72 -12.17 -2.41
N ILE A 110 2.78 -11.37 -2.92
CA ILE A 110 2.95 -9.92 -3.07
C ILE A 110 3.16 -9.27 -1.70
N ALA A 111 2.37 -9.65 -0.69
CA ALA A 111 2.53 -9.17 0.68
C ALA A 111 3.92 -9.51 1.25
N ALA A 112 4.43 -10.72 0.99
CA ALA A 112 5.77 -11.14 1.42
C ALA A 112 6.89 -10.29 0.81
N ALA A 113 6.71 -9.78 -0.43
CA ALA A 113 7.68 -8.88 -1.06
C ALA A 113 7.89 -7.58 -0.27
N PHE A 114 6.91 -7.14 0.53
CA PHE A 114 7.04 -5.96 1.39
C PHE A 114 7.94 -6.16 2.62
N TRP A 115 8.40 -7.39 2.87
CA TRP A 115 9.40 -7.64 3.92
C TRP A 115 10.69 -6.82 3.71
N GLY A 116 11.11 -6.63 2.46
CA GLY A 116 12.25 -5.78 2.12
C GLY A 116 12.07 -4.33 2.58
N PRO A 117 11.01 -3.63 2.13
CA PRO A 117 10.66 -2.29 2.61
C PRO A 117 10.45 -2.17 4.13
N LEU A 118 9.90 -3.19 4.79
CA LEU A 118 9.77 -3.18 6.26
C LEU A 118 11.13 -3.14 6.96
N LYS A 119 12.12 -3.88 6.42
CA LYS A 119 13.48 -3.93 6.96
C LYS A 119 14.27 -2.68 6.63
N ASP A 120 14.35 -2.31 5.36
CA ASP A 120 15.04 -1.10 4.87
C ASP A 120 14.25 -0.44 3.73
N PRO A 121 13.43 0.58 4.02
CA PRO A 121 12.53 1.16 3.03
C PRO A 121 13.24 1.99 1.96
N VAL A 122 14.43 2.54 2.27
CA VAL A 122 15.20 3.35 1.31
C VAL A 122 15.83 2.47 0.25
N ARG A 123 16.51 1.39 0.66
CA ARG A 123 17.13 0.45 -0.28
C ARG A 123 16.10 -0.27 -1.16
N ASN A 124 14.87 -0.45 -0.66
CA ASN A 124 13.81 -1.19 -1.34
C ASN A 124 12.68 -0.27 -1.86
N VAL A 125 12.95 1.02 -2.11
CA VAL A 125 11.95 1.98 -2.60
C VAL A 125 11.28 1.54 -3.91
N TRP A 126 11.98 0.74 -4.72
CA TRP A 126 11.44 0.19 -5.96
C TRP A 126 10.19 -0.68 -5.73
N VAL A 127 10.14 -1.48 -4.65
CA VAL A 127 8.95 -2.30 -4.32
C VAL A 127 7.72 -1.42 -4.11
N ILE A 128 7.90 -0.26 -3.48
CA ILE A 128 6.81 0.71 -3.26
C ILE A 128 6.34 1.29 -4.60
N ARG A 129 7.27 1.66 -5.49
CA ARG A 129 6.94 2.16 -6.84
C ARG A 129 6.23 1.12 -7.69
N TRP A 130 6.73 -0.11 -7.68
CA TRP A 130 6.10 -1.22 -8.37
C TRP A 130 4.68 -1.46 -7.84
N ALA A 131 4.47 -1.42 -6.53
CA ALA A 131 3.14 -1.58 -5.94
C ALA A 131 2.19 -0.43 -6.32
N MET A 132 2.67 0.82 -6.40
CA MET A 132 1.86 1.94 -6.90
C MET A 132 1.44 1.73 -8.36
N ILE A 133 2.35 1.21 -9.21
CA ILE A 133 2.03 0.86 -10.60
C ILE A 133 0.98 -0.25 -10.63
N ALA A 134 1.13 -1.28 -9.80
CA ALA A 134 0.16 -2.37 -9.70
C ALA A 134 -1.24 -1.86 -9.27
N CYS A 135 -1.31 -0.96 -8.28
CA CYS A 135 -2.55 -0.30 -7.90
C CYS A 135 -3.18 0.49 -9.06
N GLY A 136 -2.35 1.22 -9.84
CA GLY A 136 -2.81 1.91 -11.05
C GLY A 136 -3.32 0.95 -12.13
N GLY A 137 -2.71 -0.23 -12.25
CA GLY A 137 -3.08 -1.29 -13.19
C GLY A 137 -4.44 -1.94 -12.91
N VAL A 138 -4.97 -1.84 -11.68
CA VAL A 138 -6.31 -2.34 -11.35
C VAL A 138 -7.40 -1.61 -12.15
N VAL A 139 -7.23 -0.31 -12.40
CA VAL A 139 -8.21 0.50 -13.13
C VAL A 139 -8.43 0.03 -14.58
N PRO A 140 -7.41 -0.07 -15.44
CA PRO A 140 -7.60 -0.58 -16.79
C PRO A 140 -8.03 -2.05 -16.79
N LEU A 141 -7.57 -2.86 -15.83
CA LEU A 141 -8.02 -4.25 -15.70
C LEU A 141 -9.54 -4.32 -15.49
N ALA A 142 -10.09 -3.57 -14.54
CA ALA A 142 -11.52 -3.54 -14.26
C ALA A 142 -12.34 -3.02 -15.45
N LEU A 143 -11.89 -1.93 -16.08
CA LEU A 143 -12.61 -1.29 -17.20
C LEU A 143 -12.56 -2.11 -18.50
N ILE A 144 -11.58 -2.98 -18.69
CA ILE A 144 -11.47 -3.83 -19.88
C ILE A 144 -12.07 -5.20 -19.62
N CYS A 145 -11.62 -5.89 -18.56
CA CYS A 145 -12.06 -7.24 -18.27
C CYS A 145 -13.45 -7.32 -17.63
N GLY A 146 -13.93 -6.24 -16.99
CA GLY A 146 -15.28 -6.17 -16.43
C GLY A 146 -16.35 -6.30 -17.52
N PRO A 147 -16.36 -5.42 -18.55
CA PRO A 147 -17.32 -5.54 -19.65
C PRO A 147 -17.20 -6.84 -20.45
N LEU A 148 -15.99 -7.38 -20.62
CA LEU A 148 -15.77 -8.67 -21.30
C LEU A 148 -16.38 -9.87 -20.56
N ARG A 149 -16.73 -9.72 -19.28
CA ARG A 149 -17.30 -10.76 -18.42
C ARG A 149 -18.69 -10.36 -17.88
N ASP A 150 -19.33 -9.38 -18.53
CA ASP A 150 -20.66 -8.88 -18.17
C ASP A 150 -20.76 -8.39 -16.70
N ILE A 151 -19.67 -7.87 -16.14
CA ILE A 151 -19.67 -7.27 -14.80
C ILE A 151 -20.30 -5.87 -14.86
N PRO A 152 -21.29 -5.54 -14.02
CA PRO A 152 -21.94 -4.24 -14.06
C PRO A 152 -21.00 -3.12 -13.62
N LEU A 153 -21.20 -1.92 -14.19
CA LEU A 153 -20.31 -0.78 -13.99
C LEU A 153 -20.16 -0.38 -12.51
N PHE A 154 -21.24 -0.45 -11.72
CA PHE A 154 -21.18 -0.12 -10.30
C PHE A 154 -20.26 -1.06 -9.52
N TRP A 155 -20.20 -2.34 -9.91
CA TRP A 155 -19.31 -3.31 -9.28
C TRP A 155 -17.86 -3.10 -9.74
N GLN A 156 -17.65 -2.73 -11.01
CA GLN A 156 -16.32 -2.34 -11.47
C GLN A 156 -15.76 -1.15 -10.67
N PHE A 157 -16.59 -0.20 -10.21
CA PHE A 157 -16.13 0.86 -9.30
C PHE A 157 -15.68 0.33 -7.94
N VAL A 158 -16.31 -0.72 -7.43
CA VAL A 158 -15.84 -1.42 -6.23
C VAL A 158 -14.47 -2.04 -6.49
N ASP A 159 -14.27 -2.71 -7.62
CA ASP A 159 -12.98 -3.30 -7.99
C ASP A 159 -11.87 -2.23 -8.13
N MET A 160 -12.17 -1.11 -8.80
CA MET A 160 -11.24 0.01 -8.94
C MET A 160 -10.86 0.65 -7.60
N SER A 161 -11.78 0.64 -6.63
CA SER A 161 -11.56 1.23 -5.31
C SER A 161 -10.36 0.59 -4.59
N PHE A 162 -10.09 -0.70 -4.78
CA PHE A 162 -8.92 -1.36 -4.20
C PHE A 162 -7.60 -0.73 -4.67
N GLY A 163 -7.49 -0.42 -5.96
CA GLY A 163 -6.34 0.29 -6.51
C GLY A 163 -6.24 1.73 -5.99
N VAL A 164 -7.36 2.45 -6.00
CA VAL A 164 -7.42 3.87 -5.59
C VAL A 164 -7.11 4.05 -4.10
N PHE A 165 -7.68 3.23 -3.23
CA PHE A 165 -7.41 3.30 -1.80
C PHE A 165 -6.07 2.66 -1.44
N GLY A 166 -5.66 1.60 -2.16
CA GLY A 166 -4.37 0.94 -1.97
C GLY A 166 -3.17 1.84 -2.28
N VAL A 167 -3.28 2.75 -3.25
CA VAL A 167 -2.16 3.65 -3.61
C VAL A 167 -1.92 4.75 -2.57
N ILE A 168 -2.92 5.13 -1.77
CA ILE A 168 -2.81 6.18 -0.74
C ILE A 168 -1.69 5.90 0.28
N PRO A 169 -1.68 4.76 1.00
CA PRO A 169 -0.62 4.46 1.96
C PRO A 169 0.76 4.39 1.28
N LEU A 170 0.83 3.90 0.04
CA LEU A 170 2.07 3.79 -0.72
C LEU A 170 2.63 5.17 -1.10
N LEU A 171 1.78 6.12 -1.49
CA LEU A 171 2.19 7.50 -1.76
C LEU A 171 2.72 8.19 -0.50
N VAL A 172 2.06 7.98 0.64
CA VAL A 172 2.52 8.50 1.93
C VAL A 172 3.89 7.92 2.28
N VAL A 173 4.05 6.59 2.19
CA VAL A 173 5.32 5.92 2.42
C VAL A 173 6.40 6.41 1.46
N HIS A 174 6.09 6.55 0.16
CA HIS A 174 7.05 7.01 -0.83
C HIS A 174 7.58 8.41 -0.51
N ARG A 175 6.68 9.34 -0.13
CA ARG A 175 7.08 10.69 0.29
C ARG A 175 8.01 10.66 1.51
N LEU A 176 7.68 9.86 2.52
CA LEU A 176 8.51 9.71 3.73
C LEU A 176 9.88 9.07 3.43
N ILE A 177 9.94 8.12 2.50
CA ILE A 177 11.21 7.52 2.06
C ILE A 177 12.10 8.57 1.40
N ARG A 178 11.54 9.43 0.55
CA ARG A 178 12.28 10.51 -0.10
C ARG A 178 12.88 11.50 0.91
N THR A 179 12.15 11.80 1.99
CA THR A 179 12.68 12.60 3.11
C THR A 179 13.88 11.90 3.77
N LEU A 180 13.77 10.59 4.05
CA LEU A 180 14.87 9.82 4.64
C LEU A 180 16.09 9.72 3.72
N GLU A 181 15.89 9.59 2.41
CA GLU A 181 16.96 9.61 1.40
C GLU A 181 17.74 10.92 1.45
N TRP A 182 17.02 12.04 1.47
CA TRP A 182 17.61 13.37 1.54
C TRP A 182 18.42 13.58 2.82
N ASP A 183 17.85 13.24 3.97
CA ASP A 183 18.54 13.38 5.27
C ASP A 183 19.79 12.51 5.35
N ARG A 184 19.78 11.31 4.75
CA ARG A 184 20.98 10.46 4.65
C ARG A 184 22.04 11.11 3.78
N ALA A 185 21.66 11.65 2.61
CA ALA A 185 22.61 12.31 1.70
C ALA A 185 23.28 13.55 2.33
N VAL A 186 22.51 14.39 3.02
CA VAL A 186 23.02 15.59 3.70
C VAL A 186 23.99 15.22 4.82
N ARG A 187 23.68 14.18 5.63
CA ARG A 187 24.59 13.69 6.68
C ARG A 187 25.91 13.19 6.11
N THR A 188 25.84 12.35 5.07
CA THR A 188 27.04 11.85 4.40
C THR A 188 27.93 12.99 3.92
N HIS A 189 27.36 14.04 3.31
CA HIS A 189 28.11 15.21 2.86
C HIS A 189 28.77 15.97 4.03
N HIS A 190 28.06 16.18 5.14
CA HIS A 190 28.63 16.83 6.32
C HIS A 190 29.76 16.03 6.97
N ASP A 191 29.64 14.71 7.02
CA ASP A 191 30.70 13.85 7.56
C ASP A 191 31.95 13.92 6.69
N PHE A 192 31.80 13.87 5.35
CA PHE A 192 32.93 14.07 4.43
C PHE A 192 33.62 15.43 4.65
N ALA A 193 32.86 16.51 4.82
CA ALA A 193 33.41 17.85 5.05
C ALA A 193 34.14 18.00 6.40
N ARG A 194 33.87 17.15 7.40
CA ARG A 194 34.64 17.12 8.67
C ARG A 194 35.94 16.33 8.56
N VAL A 195 35.98 15.30 7.72
CA VAL A 195 37.12 14.39 7.60
C VAL A 195 38.25 15.00 6.76
N ILE A 196 37.93 15.89 5.81
CA ILE A 196 38.92 16.58 4.97
C ILE A 196 39.06 18.03 5.45
N PRO A 197 40.18 18.42 6.10
CA PRO A 197 40.43 19.82 6.42
C PRO A 197 40.58 20.60 5.11
N SER A 198 39.95 21.77 5.03
CA SER A 198 40.17 22.70 3.92
C SER A 198 41.66 23.11 3.87
N PRO A 199 42.26 23.23 2.67
CA PRO A 199 43.66 23.64 2.51
C PRO A 199 43.92 25.05 3.03
#